data_AF-A0A1F6CXS7-F1
#
_entry.id   AF-A0A1F6CXS7-F1
#
_cell.length_a   1.000
_cell.length_b   1.000
_cell.length_c   1.000
_cell.angle_alpha   90.00
_cell.angle_beta   90.00
_cell.angle_gamma   90.00
#
_symmetry.space_group_name_H-M   'P 1'
#
loop_
_entity.id
_entity.type
_entity.pdbx_description
1 polymer ?
#
loop_
_entity_poly.entity_id
_entity_poly.type
_entity_poly.pdbx_seq_one_letter_code
_entity_poly.pdbx_strand_id
1 'polypeptide(L)'
;METALFWIVWGVISFWALKTFYFSYKSEQIRRLRLTALSVDLAVLILFLLPWLPLNNETGWALVRAGHLLATTAAALVTLSAVFFVLPSSAANKAGTLASSAAAIVFIAAMINLMPTTYSLTLTVAAPIVAGLLLLANAVVALLLWQQLQLKERST
;
A
#
# COMPACT_ATOMS: atom_id res chain seq x y z
N MET A 1 1.48 -5.33 29.72
CA MET A 1 2.79 -5.99 29.45
C MET A 1 2.82 -6.64 28.07
N GLU A 2 1.75 -7.31 27.62
CA GLU A 2 1.65 -7.92 26.28
C GLU A 2 1.86 -6.93 25.12
N THR A 3 1.34 -5.71 25.24
CA THR A 3 1.53 -4.64 24.25
C THR A 3 2.99 -4.20 24.10
N ALA A 4 3.76 -4.12 25.19
CA ALA A 4 5.17 -3.73 25.14
C ALA A 4 6.04 -4.80 24.45
N LEU A 5 5.78 -6.08 24.75
CA LEU A 5 6.44 -7.21 24.09
C LEU A 5 6.18 -7.23 22.59
N PHE A 6 4.93 -6.98 22.17
CA PHE A 6 4.57 -6.87 20.76
C PHE A 6 5.42 -5.79 20.05
N TRP A 7 5.51 -4.57 20.61
CA TRP A 7 6.28 -3.49 20.00
C TRP A 7 7.79 -3.75 19.96
N ILE A 8 8.35 -4.40 20.99
CA ILE A 8 9.77 -4.78 21.02
C ILE A 8 10.07 -5.82 19.95
N VAL A 9 9.28 -6.89 19.88
CA VAL A 9 9.44 -7.94 18.86
C VAL A 9 9.26 -7.36 17.47
N TRP A 10 8.25 -6.50 17.28
CA TRP A 10 8.01 -5.81 16.02
C TRP A 10 9.17 -4.89 15.62
N GLY A 11 9.75 -4.17 16.58
CA GLY A 11 10.91 -3.31 16.36
C GLY A 11 12.15 -4.09 15.94
N VAL A 12 12.42 -5.23 16.58
CA VAL A 12 13.54 -6.12 16.22
C VAL A 12 13.37 -6.70 14.82
N ILE A 13 12.17 -7.19 14.49
CA ILE A 13 11.86 -7.72 13.14
C ILE A 13 12.01 -6.62 12.09
N SER A 14 11.48 -5.42 12.37
CA SER A 14 11.57 -4.27 11.47
C SER A 14 13.02 -3.86 11.22
N PHE A 15 13.85 -3.80 12.28
CA PHE A 15 15.27 -3.49 12.17
C PHE A 15 16.02 -4.53 11.31
N TRP A 16 15.71 -5.82 11.50
CA TRP A 16 16.36 -6.90 10.77
C TRP A 16 15.94 -6.94 9.29
N ALA A 17 14.66 -6.69 9.01
CA ALA A 17 14.14 -6.53 7.67
C ALA A 17 14.80 -5.32 6.97
N LEU A 18 14.86 -4.16 7.62
CA LEU A 18 15.57 -2.99 7.09
C LEU A 18 17.02 -3.33 6.78
N LYS A 19 17.77 -3.93 7.71
CA LYS A 19 19.18 -4.27 7.48
C LYS A 19 19.38 -5.14 6.23
N THR A 20 18.50 -6.11 6.01
CA THR A 20 18.56 -7.04 4.87
C THR A 20 18.28 -6.36 3.53
N PHE A 21 17.35 -5.40 3.50
CA PHE A 21 16.95 -4.70 2.28
C PHE A 21 17.65 -3.36 2.08
N TYR A 22 18.36 -2.83 3.06
CA TYR A 22 18.98 -1.50 3.00
C TYR A 22 20.46 -1.55 2.59
N PHE A 23 21.20 -2.63 2.90
CA PHE A 23 22.67 -2.66 2.79
C PHE A 23 23.25 -3.64 1.76
N SER A 24 22.46 -4.53 1.17
CA SER A 24 22.94 -5.45 0.14
C SER A 24 22.14 -5.24 -1.14
N TYR A 25 22.83 -5.03 -2.26
CA TYR A 25 22.22 -4.98 -3.59
C TYR A 25 22.14 -6.39 -4.16
N LYS A 26 20.93 -6.86 -4.47
CA LYS A 26 20.70 -8.09 -5.24
C LYS A 26 19.56 -7.88 -6.23
N SER A 27 19.78 -8.22 -7.50
CA SER A 27 18.75 -8.16 -8.57
C SER A 27 17.47 -8.94 -8.21
N GLU A 28 17.64 -10.05 -7.48
CA GLU A 28 16.54 -10.87 -6.96
C GLU A 28 15.70 -10.11 -5.90
N GLN A 29 16.30 -9.24 -5.09
CA GLN A 29 15.56 -8.42 -4.11
C GLN A 29 14.69 -7.37 -4.80
N ILE A 30 15.19 -6.72 -5.86
CA ILE A 30 14.38 -5.79 -6.68
C ILE A 30 13.16 -6.52 -7.25
N ARG A 31 13.37 -7.72 -7.81
CA ARG A 31 12.27 -8.52 -8.36
C ARG A 31 11.23 -8.88 -7.30
N ARG A 32 11.68 -9.31 -6.12
CA ARG A 32 10.80 -9.65 -5.00
C ARG A 32 10.02 -8.44 -4.49
N LEU A 33 10.70 -7.32 -4.24
CA LEU A 33 10.04 -6.09 -3.78
C LEU A 33 9.00 -5.59 -4.79
N ARG A 34 9.31 -5.64 -6.09
CA ARG A 34 8.34 -5.27 -7.15
C ARG A 34 7.13 -6.20 -7.18
N LEU A 35 7.34 -7.52 -7.09
CA LEU A 35 6.24 -8.49 -7.05
C LEU A 35 5.39 -8.34 -5.79
N THR A 36 6.02 -8.11 -4.63
CA THR A 36 5.29 -7.82 -3.39
C THR A 36 4.46 -6.56 -3.55
N ALA A 37 5.03 -5.49 -4.08
CA ALA A 37 4.31 -4.23 -4.24
C ALA A 37 3.12 -4.34 -5.20
N LEU A 38 3.32 -5.02 -6.33
CA LEU A 38 2.25 -5.35 -7.26
C LEU A 38 1.16 -6.21 -6.60
N SER A 39 1.55 -7.24 -5.84
CA SER A 39 0.61 -8.15 -5.18
C SER A 39 -0.24 -7.42 -4.15
N VAL A 40 0.35 -6.47 -3.42
CA VAL A 40 -0.37 -5.65 -2.45
C VAL A 40 -1.34 -4.70 -3.15
N ASP A 41 -0.93 -4.02 -4.23
CA ASP A 41 -1.81 -3.15 -5.00
C ASP A 41 -3.01 -3.95 -5.58
N LEU A 42 -2.77 -5.15 -6.10
CA LEU A 42 -3.83 -6.04 -6.59
C LEU A 42 -4.77 -6.49 -5.45
N ALA A 43 -4.22 -6.86 -4.29
CA ALA A 43 -5.03 -7.22 -3.13
C ALA A 43 -5.91 -6.05 -2.67
N VAL A 44 -5.37 -4.83 -2.66
CA VAL A 44 -6.12 -3.61 -2.34
C VAL A 44 -7.25 -3.41 -3.35
N LEU A 45 -7.00 -3.52 -4.65
CA LEU A 45 -8.04 -3.42 -5.69
C LEU A 45 -9.14 -4.49 -5.55
N ILE A 46 -8.79 -5.69 -5.08
CA ILE A 46 -9.77 -6.72 -4.73
C ILE A 46 -10.60 -6.30 -3.51
N LEU A 47 -9.97 -5.69 -2.48
CA LEU A 47 -10.68 -5.18 -1.30
C LEU A 47 -11.67 -4.06 -1.63
N PHE A 48 -11.50 -3.31 -2.74
CA PHE A 48 -12.50 -2.36 -3.23
C PHE A 48 -13.83 -3.02 -3.62
N LEU A 49 -13.87 -4.35 -3.82
CA LEU A 49 -15.12 -5.09 -4.07
C LEU A 49 -15.94 -5.34 -2.80
N LEU A 50 -15.34 -5.16 -1.62
CA LEU A 50 -16.00 -5.37 -0.33
C LEU A 50 -16.69 -4.07 0.16
N PRO A 51 -17.60 -4.16 1.15
CA PRO A 51 -18.26 -2.99 1.75
C PRO A 51 -17.27 -2.09 2.51
N TRP A 52 -17.37 -0.79 2.27
CA TRP A 52 -16.48 0.22 2.86
C TRP A 52 -17.19 1.20 3.77
N LEU A 53 -18.48 1.45 3.49
CA LEU A 53 -19.31 2.29 4.34
C LEU A 53 -20.20 1.43 5.24
N PRO A 54 -20.20 1.68 6.58
CA PRO A 54 -21.00 0.90 7.53
C PRO A 54 -22.51 1.13 7.40
N LEU A 55 -22.94 2.27 6.86
CA LEU A 55 -24.35 2.67 6.82
C LEU A 55 -25.13 2.04 5.66
N ASN A 56 -24.52 2.01 4.47
CA ASN A 56 -25.19 1.58 3.23
C ASN A 56 -24.57 0.31 2.62
N ASN A 57 -23.54 -0.26 3.25
CA ASN A 57 -22.72 -1.35 2.68
C ASN A 57 -22.19 -1.06 1.27
N GLU A 58 -21.99 0.22 0.93
CA GLU A 58 -21.43 0.61 -0.36
C GLU A 58 -19.99 0.11 -0.47
N THR A 59 -19.69 -0.48 -1.62
CA THR A 59 -18.36 -0.99 -1.93
C THR A 59 -17.42 0.14 -2.37
N GLY A 60 -16.10 -0.07 -2.27
CA GLY A 60 -15.11 0.88 -2.79
C GLY A 60 -15.37 1.23 -4.27
N TRP A 61 -15.71 0.24 -5.10
CA TRP A 61 -16.05 0.49 -6.52
C TRP A 61 -17.39 1.19 -6.72
N ALA A 62 -18.35 1.06 -5.79
CA ALA A 62 -19.57 1.87 -5.83
C ALA A 62 -19.23 3.35 -5.58
N LEU A 63 -18.35 3.65 -4.63
CA LEU A 63 -17.89 5.01 -4.35
C LEU A 63 -17.14 5.64 -5.54
N VAL A 64 -16.31 4.84 -6.23
CA VAL A 64 -15.62 5.29 -7.46
C VAL A 64 -16.62 5.63 -8.56
N ARG A 65 -17.63 4.77 -8.78
CA ARG A 65 -18.69 5.00 -9.79
C ARG A 65 -19.60 6.18 -9.44
N ALA A 66 -19.82 6.42 -8.15
CA ALA A 66 -20.55 7.59 -7.65
C ALA A 66 -19.74 8.90 -7.80
N GLY A 67 -18.48 8.83 -8.23
CA GLY A 67 -17.64 10.01 -8.48
C GLY A 67 -17.03 10.59 -7.20
N HIS A 68 -16.93 9.83 -6.12
CA HIS A 68 -16.34 10.33 -4.87
C HIS A 68 -14.84 10.60 -5.07
N LEU A 69 -14.47 11.89 -5.10
CA LEU A 69 -13.16 12.38 -5.53
C LEU A 69 -11.98 11.61 -4.89
N LEU A 70 -11.99 11.44 -3.57
CA LEU A 70 -10.90 10.77 -2.84
C LEU A 70 -10.84 9.26 -3.13
N ALA A 71 -12.00 8.61 -3.27
CA ALA A 71 -12.05 7.17 -3.54
C ALA A 71 -11.60 6.88 -4.97
N THR A 72 -12.06 7.70 -5.93
CA THR A 72 -11.65 7.64 -7.34
C THR A 72 -10.17 7.93 -7.49
N THR A 73 -9.65 8.95 -6.81
CA THR A 73 -8.22 9.29 -6.86
C THR A 73 -7.36 8.17 -6.26
N ALA A 74 -7.76 7.60 -5.11
CA ALA A 74 -7.05 6.47 -4.52
C ALA A 74 -7.05 5.25 -5.46
N ALA A 75 -8.22 4.86 -6.00
CA ALA A 75 -8.33 3.73 -6.92
C ALA A 75 -7.48 3.94 -8.19
N ALA A 76 -7.50 5.15 -8.75
CA ALA A 76 -6.68 5.50 -9.91
C ALA A 76 -5.19 5.38 -9.61
N LEU A 77 -4.73 5.90 -8.46
CA LEU A 77 -3.32 5.83 -8.05
C LEU A 77 -2.86 4.39 -7.80
N VAL A 78 -3.66 3.55 -7.14
CA VAL A 78 -3.35 2.12 -6.93
C VAL A 78 -3.31 1.36 -8.26
N THR A 79 -4.24 1.66 -9.18
CA THR A 79 -4.24 1.04 -10.50
C THR A 79 -3.00 1.46 -11.30
N LEU A 80 -2.64 2.74 -11.25
CA LEU A 80 -1.48 3.30 -11.92
C LEU A 80 -0.18 2.69 -11.37
N SER A 81 -0.05 2.55 -10.04
CA SER A 81 1.12 1.92 -9.42
C SER A 81 1.25 0.45 -9.82
N ALA A 82 0.15 -0.30 -9.84
CA ALA A 82 0.13 -1.68 -10.32
C ALA A 82 0.64 -1.79 -11.76
N VAL A 83 0.14 -0.94 -12.67
CA VAL A 83 0.61 -0.90 -14.07
C VAL A 83 2.11 -0.59 -14.15
N PHE A 84 2.58 0.38 -13.37
CA PHE A 84 3.99 0.75 -13.35
C PHE A 84 4.90 -0.36 -12.80
N PHE A 85 4.45 -1.16 -11.83
CA PHE A 85 5.22 -2.29 -11.31
C PHE A 85 5.27 -3.50 -12.25
N VAL A 86 4.39 -3.59 -13.25
CA VAL A 86 4.49 -4.60 -14.32
C VAL A 86 5.63 -4.26 -15.29
N LEU A 87 5.91 -2.96 -15.49
CA LEU A 87 6.92 -2.50 -16.44
C LEU A 87 8.35 -2.77 -15.90
N PRO A 88 9.28 -3.29 -16.74
CA PRO A 88 10.64 -3.58 -16.31
C PRO A 88 11.55 -2.34 -16.21
N SER A 89 11.07 -1.13 -16.49
CA SER A 89 11.90 0.07 -16.52
C SER A 89 12.14 0.67 -15.13
N SER A 90 13.36 1.16 -14.86
CA SER A 90 13.69 1.82 -13.58
C SER A 90 12.80 3.05 -13.35
N ALA A 91 12.58 3.85 -14.41
CA ALA A 91 11.72 5.03 -14.35
C ALA A 91 10.26 4.69 -14.04
N ALA A 92 9.70 3.63 -14.63
CA ALA A 92 8.33 3.20 -14.30
C ALA A 92 8.23 2.73 -12.86
N ASN A 93 9.17 1.91 -12.38
CA ASN A 93 9.14 1.44 -10.98
C ASN A 93 9.27 2.59 -9.98
N LYS A 94 10.07 3.62 -10.28
CA LYS A 94 10.13 4.86 -9.52
C LYS A 94 8.76 5.56 -9.50
N ALA A 95 8.16 5.79 -10.66
CA ALA A 95 6.83 6.39 -10.76
C ALA A 95 5.76 5.58 -10.00
N GLY A 96 5.82 4.24 -10.08
CA GLY A 96 4.95 3.32 -9.34
C GLY A 96 5.10 3.45 -7.82
N THR A 97 6.33 3.60 -7.32
CA THR A 97 6.57 3.86 -5.89
C THR A 97 5.93 5.17 -5.44
N LEU A 98 6.09 6.26 -6.21
CA LEU A 98 5.47 7.55 -5.90
C LEU A 98 3.94 7.44 -5.92
N ALA A 99 3.38 6.80 -6.95
CA ALA A 99 1.95 6.59 -7.08
C ALA A 99 1.38 5.76 -5.92
N SER A 100 2.04 4.67 -5.50
CA SER A 100 1.61 3.83 -4.37
C SER A 100 1.68 4.59 -3.04
N SER A 101 2.72 5.40 -2.84
CA SER A 101 2.88 6.22 -1.63
C SER A 101 1.82 7.33 -1.56
N ALA A 102 1.56 8.01 -2.68
CA ALA A 102 0.49 8.98 -2.80
C ALA A 102 -0.89 8.32 -2.61
N ALA A 103 -1.09 7.11 -3.15
CA ALA A 103 -2.30 6.33 -2.96
C ALA A 103 -2.56 6.10 -1.46
N ALA A 104 -1.55 5.68 -0.68
CA ALA A 104 -1.68 5.47 0.75
C ALA A 104 -2.14 6.75 1.50
N ILE A 105 -1.57 7.91 1.15
CA ILE A 105 -1.96 9.19 1.77
C ILE A 105 -3.40 9.56 1.43
N VAL A 106 -3.75 9.53 0.13
CA VAL A 106 -5.11 9.83 -0.34
C VAL A 106 -6.12 8.85 0.26
N PHE A 107 -5.71 7.60 0.43
CA PHE A 107 -6.52 6.54 1.03
C PHE A 107 -6.89 6.83 2.48
N ILE A 108 -5.90 7.21 3.29
CA ILE A 108 -6.12 7.58 4.69
C ILE A 108 -7.03 8.81 4.77
N ALA A 109 -6.81 9.80 3.90
CA ALA A 109 -7.70 10.96 3.81
C ALA A 109 -9.15 10.55 3.43
N ALA A 110 -9.33 9.61 2.50
CA ALA A 110 -10.63 9.08 2.13
C ALA A 110 -11.31 8.40 3.33
N MET A 111 -10.59 7.57 4.09
CA MET A 111 -11.13 6.92 5.28
C MET A 111 -11.57 7.92 6.35
N ILE A 112 -10.77 8.95 6.62
CA ILE A 112 -11.11 9.99 7.62
C ILE A 112 -12.39 10.75 7.23
N ASN A 113 -12.60 11.01 5.93
CA ASN A 113 -13.77 11.75 5.45
C ASN A 113 -15.03 10.87 5.35
N LEU A 114 -14.87 9.60 4.98
CA LEU A 114 -15.97 8.69 4.68
C LEU A 114 -16.48 7.92 5.90
N MET A 115 -15.64 7.68 6.91
CA MET A 115 -16.05 6.93 8.09
C MET A 115 -16.77 7.82 9.11
N PRO A 116 -17.92 7.38 9.63
CA PRO A 116 -18.58 8.06 10.75
C PRO A 116 -17.71 8.00 12.01
N THR A 117 -17.83 9.02 12.88
CA THR A 117 -17.01 9.16 14.10
C THR A 117 -17.23 8.04 15.12
N THR A 118 -18.38 7.37 15.06
CA THR A 118 -18.71 6.21 15.90
C THR A 118 -19.46 5.16 15.08
N TYR A 119 -18.91 3.95 15.00
CA TYR A 119 -19.58 2.78 14.43
C TYR A 119 -19.05 1.49 15.08
N SER A 120 -19.86 0.43 15.06
CA SER A 120 -19.43 -0.89 15.54
C SER A 120 -18.55 -1.55 14.49
N LEU A 121 -17.33 -1.94 14.89
CA LEU A 121 -16.41 -2.64 14.00
C LEU A 121 -16.93 -4.05 13.73
N THR A 122 -17.38 -4.29 12.50
CA THR A 122 -17.82 -5.60 12.02
C THR A 122 -16.85 -6.11 10.96
N LEU A 123 -16.72 -7.43 10.84
CA LEU A 123 -15.85 -8.07 9.83
C LEU A 123 -16.18 -7.62 8.40
N THR A 124 -17.43 -7.23 8.14
CA THR A 124 -17.91 -6.74 6.85
C THR A 124 -17.39 -5.35 6.47
N VAL A 125 -17.01 -4.51 7.45
CA VAL A 125 -16.52 -3.14 7.25
C VAL A 125 -15.03 -3.02 7.56
N ALA A 126 -14.36 -4.15 7.85
CA ALA A 126 -12.92 -4.18 8.09
C ALA A 126 -12.08 -3.98 6.82
N ALA A 127 -12.67 -4.17 5.64
CA ALA A 127 -11.99 -4.07 4.34
C ALA A 127 -11.19 -2.77 4.12
N PRO A 128 -11.74 -1.56 4.33
CA PRO A 128 -10.98 -0.32 4.20
C PRO A 128 -9.81 -0.23 5.20
N ILE A 129 -9.96 -0.74 6.43
CA ILE A 129 -8.86 -0.73 7.41
C ILE A 129 -7.73 -1.65 6.95
N VAL A 130 -8.06 -2.86 6.51
CA VAL A 130 -7.08 -3.82 5.98
C VAL A 130 -6.39 -3.25 4.74
N ALA A 131 -7.15 -2.62 3.83
CA ALA A 131 -6.61 -1.96 2.65
C ALA A 131 -5.64 -0.82 3.02
N GLY A 132 -5.97 0.00 4.03
CA GLY A 132 -5.10 1.07 4.50
C GLY A 132 -3.80 0.56 5.12
N LEU A 133 -3.87 -0.50 5.93
CA LEU A 133 -2.68 -1.14 6.50
C LEU A 133 -1.80 -1.77 5.41
N LEU A 134 -2.40 -2.42 4.43
CA LEU A 134 -1.70 -2.97 3.27
C LEU A 134 -1.01 -1.87 2.46
N LEU A 135 -1.69 -0.75 2.18
CA LEU A 135 -1.09 0.38 1.45
C LEU A 135 0.05 1.03 2.23
N LEU A 136 -0.07 1.16 3.56
CA LEU A 136 1.03 1.65 4.40
C LEU A 136 2.24 0.72 4.37
N ALA A 137 2.02 -0.59 4.49
CA ALA A 137 3.09 -1.57 4.34
C ALA A 137 3.69 -1.53 2.92
N ASN A 138 2.85 -1.33 1.90
CA ASN A 138 3.30 -1.22 0.52
C ASN A 138 4.17 0.01 0.29
N ALA A 139 3.83 1.15 0.91
CA ALA A 139 4.66 2.35 0.82
C ALA A 139 6.09 2.08 1.30
N VAL A 140 6.27 1.31 2.38
CA VAL A 140 7.60 0.91 2.85
C VAL A 140 8.31 0.01 1.83
N VAL A 141 7.63 -1.01 1.30
CA VAL A 141 8.17 -1.92 0.27
C VAL A 141 8.58 -1.14 -0.99
N ALA A 142 7.74 -0.21 -1.42
CA ALA A 142 7.96 0.61 -2.59
C ALA A 142 9.13 1.59 -2.42
N LEU A 143 9.29 2.18 -1.23
CA LEU A 143 10.46 3.01 -0.89
C LEU A 143 11.75 2.19 -0.86
N LEU A 144 11.73 0.97 -0.32
CA LEU A 144 12.87 0.05 -0.37
C LEU A 144 13.21 -0.33 -1.82
N LEU A 145 12.21 -0.56 -2.67
CA LEU A 145 12.41 -0.81 -4.10
C LEU A 145 13.10 0.39 -4.78
N TRP A 146 12.63 1.60 -4.51
CA TRP A 146 13.24 2.83 -5.03
C TRP A 146 14.70 2.96 -4.60
N GLN A 147 15.00 2.72 -3.31
CA GLN A 147 16.36 2.75 -2.81
C GLN A 147 17.26 1.73 -3.53
N GLN A 148 16.77 0.51 -3.72
CA GLN A 148 17.51 -0.55 -4.42
C GLN A 148 17.77 -0.20 -5.89
N LEU A 149 16.83 0.48 -6.56
CA LEU A 149 17.03 1.00 -7.92
C LEU A 149 18.09 2.11 -7.95
N GLN A 150 18.13 2.99 -6.96
CA GLN A 150 19.19 4.02 -6.86
C GLN A 150 20.57 3.41 -6.63
N LEU A 151 20.68 2.37 -5.81
CA LEU A 151 21.95 1.66 -5.60
C LEU A 151 22.44 0.99 -6.89
N LYS A 152 21.53 0.39 -7.66
CA LYS A 152 21.85 -0.19 -8.97
C LYS A 152 22.45 0.84 -9.92
N GLU A 153 21.78 1.99 -10.06
CA GLU A 153 22.20 3.08 -10.97
C GLU A 153 23.55 3.69 -10.58
N ARG A 154 23.92 3.68 -9.29
CA ARG A 154 25.25 4.14 -8.83
C ARG A 154 26.38 3.13 -9.03
N SER A 155 26.04 1.85 -9.20
CA SER A 155 27.02 0.76 -9.36
C SER A 155 27.37 0.44 -10.82
N THR A 156 26.59 0.99 -11.76
CA THR A 156 26.79 0.92 -13.21
C THR A 156 27.36 2.23 -13.73
#